data_AF-A0A7V4AB95-F1
#
_entry.id   AF-A0A7V4AB95-F1
#
_cell.length_a   1.000
_cell.length_b   1.000
_cell.length_c   1.000
_cell.angle_alpha   90.00
_cell.angle_beta   90.00
_cell.angle_gamma   90.00
#
_symmetry.space_group_name_H-M   'P 1'
#
loop_
_entity.id
_entity.type
_entity.pdbx_description
1 polymer ?
#
loop_
_entity_poly.entity_id
_entity_poly.type
_entity_poly.pdbx_seq_one_letter_code
_entity_poly.pdbx_strand_id
1 'polypeptide(L)'
;MKGKVLIVVGLFIGLSYSYPISLDKIKFDPLKEIPNIPEELKAEKDNDVFLLQLNGPIIREWKNILKEKGVKIYAYIPEFAYLVKIEPQKIEEIKNLDFVRWIGDYHPYYKIHPECEKIKEVQKTGILTKDYGFKEIYDPLYINLPDLKS
;
A
#
# COMPACT_ATOMS: atom_id res chain seq x y z
N MET A 1 11.07 48.30 -27.24
CA MET A 1 9.81 47.86 -26.59
C MET A 1 9.99 46.43 -26.13
N LYS A 2 10.03 46.17 -24.81
CA LYS A 2 10.29 44.85 -24.23
C LYS A 2 8.99 44.04 -24.23
N GLY A 3 8.97 42.89 -24.90
CA GLY A 3 7.84 41.98 -24.96
C GLY A 3 7.57 41.38 -23.57
N LYS A 4 6.31 41.43 -23.12
CA LYS A 4 5.85 40.76 -21.91
C LYS A 4 5.69 39.27 -22.24
N VAL A 5 6.53 38.42 -21.65
CA VAL A 5 6.31 36.98 -21.62
C VAL A 5 5.18 36.73 -20.62
N LEU A 6 4.03 36.27 -21.12
CA LEU A 6 2.91 35.87 -20.28
C LEU A 6 3.15 34.42 -19.85
N ILE A 7 3.63 34.22 -18.63
CA ILE A 7 3.71 32.89 -18.02
C ILE A 7 2.27 32.47 -17.71
N VAL A 8 1.75 31.53 -18.49
CA VAL A 8 0.50 30.83 -18.14
C VAL A 8 0.85 29.84 -17.03
N VAL A 9 0.70 30.28 -15.78
CA VAL A 9 0.70 29.37 -14.64
C VAL A 9 -0.59 28.58 -14.73
N GLY A 10 -0.49 27.32 -15.17
CA GLY A 10 -1.60 26.39 -15.19
C GLY A 10 -2.19 26.25 -13.79
N LEU A 11 -3.37 26.82 -13.59
CA LEU A 11 -4.15 26.66 -12.37
C LEU A 11 -4.65 25.21 -12.32
N PHE A 12 -3.89 24.32 -11.67
CA PHE A 12 -4.40 23.00 -11.28
C PHE A 12 -5.47 23.22 -10.22
N ILE A 13 -6.73 23.28 -10.66
CA ILE A 13 -7.89 23.19 -9.78
C ILE A 13 -7.88 21.75 -9.25
N GLY A 14 -7.23 21.56 -8.10
CA GLY A 14 -7.21 20.30 -7.38
C GLY A 14 -8.60 19.97 -6.88
N LEU A 15 -9.40 19.29 -7.70
CA LEU A 15 -10.45 18.43 -7.16
C LEU A 15 -9.72 17.37 -6.35
N SER A 16 -9.66 17.54 -5.03
CA SER A 16 -9.17 16.55 -4.09
C SER A 16 -10.10 15.34 -4.11
N TYR A 17 -9.99 14.52 -5.15
CA TYR A 17 -10.59 13.20 -5.18
C TYR A 17 -9.90 12.37 -4.09
N SER A 18 -10.70 11.87 -3.16
CA SER A 18 -10.24 10.98 -2.10
C SER A 18 -10.16 9.58 -2.70
N TYR A 19 -8.97 8.98 -2.67
CA TYR A 19 -8.72 7.61 -3.10
C TYR A 19 -8.38 6.78 -1.85
N PRO A 20 -9.39 6.36 -1.06
CA PRO A 20 -9.14 5.63 0.17
C PRO A 20 -8.67 4.20 -0.12
N ILE A 21 -7.54 3.80 0.46
CA ILE A 21 -7.09 2.41 0.45
C ILE A 21 -8.17 1.57 1.13
N SER A 22 -8.66 0.54 0.43
CA SER A 22 -9.71 -0.35 0.93
C SER A 22 -9.16 -1.76 1.13
N LEU A 23 -9.07 -2.17 2.39
CA LEU A 23 -8.72 -3.52 2.85
C LEU A 23 -9.96 -4.14 3.49
N ASP A 24 -10.00 -5.47 3.65
CA ASP A 24 -11.18 -6.19 4.15
C ASP A 24 -11.74 -5.62 5.45
N LYS A 25 -10.85 -5.22 6.35
CA LYS A 25 -11.20 -4.66 7.66
C LYS A 25 -11.42 -3.16 7.66
N ILE A 26 -10.64 -2.43 6.86
CA ILE A 26 -10.47 -1.00 7.05
C ILE A 26 -10.35 -0.27 5.72
N LYS A 27 -10.92 0.94 5.71
CA LYS A 27 -10.84 1.87 4.60
C LYS A 27 -10.34 3.22 5.10
N PHE A 28 -9.27 3.75 4.53
CA PHE A 28 -8.67 5.02 4.97
C PHE A 28 -7.98 5.76 3.83
N ASP A 29 -7.94 7.10 3.88
CA ASP A 29 -7.15 7.93 2.97
C ASP A 29 -5.85 8.33 3.68
N PRO A 30 -4.69 7.79 3.27
CA PRO A 30 -3.44 7.95 4.01
C PRO A 30 -2.94 9.40 4.09
N LEU A 31 -3.44 10.30 3.22
CA LEU A 31 -3.11 11.73 3.29
C LEU A 31 -4.04 12.53 4.21
N LYS A 32 -5.11 11.91 4.73
CA LYS A 32 -6.06 12.54 5.67
C LYS A 32 -5.90 11.96 7.06
N GLU A 33 -5.92 10.63 7.17
CA GLU A 33 -5.88 9.92 8.44
C GLU A 33 -5.23 8.55 8.25
N ILE A 34 -4.30 8.22 9.15
CA ILE A 34 -3.70 6.89 9.23
C ILE A 34 -4.38 6.16 10.40
N PRO A 35 -4.83 4.92 10.22
CA PRO A 35 -5.46 4.15 11.29
C PRO A 35 -4.56 4.03 12.53
N ASN A 36 -5.15 4.14 13.71
CA ASN A 36 -4.45 3.83 14.95
C ASN A 36 -4.30 2.29 15.10
N ILE A 37 -3.08 1.79 14.95
CA ILE A 37 -2.77 0.36 14.98
C ILE A 37 -2.33 -0.04 16.40
N PRO A 38 -2.95 -1.07 17.02
CA PRO A 38 -2.48 -1.62 18.29
C PRO A 38 -1.02 -2.07 18.21
N GLU A 39 -0.22 -1.80 19.25
CA GLU A 39 1.23 -2.08 19.27
C GLU A 39 1.55 -3.55 18.96
N GLU A 40 0.74 -4.48 19.49
CA GLU A 40 0.86 -5.92 19.26
C GLU A 40 0.59 -6.33 17.79
N LEU A 41 -0.04 -5.47 17.01
CA LEU A 41 -0.41 -5.70 15.61
C LEU A 41 0.26 -4.73 14.64
N LYS A 42 1.25 -3.94 15.13
CA LYS A 42 2.15 -3.19 14.26
C LYS A 42 3.16 -4.11 13.58
N ALA A 43 3.61 -3.66 12.43
CA ALA A 43 4.69 -4.31 11.69
C ALA A 43 5.99 -4.22 12.51
N GLU A 44 6.88 -5.19 12.33
CA GLU A 44 8.19 -5.17 12.97
C GLU A 44 9.10 -4.14 12.28
N LYS A 45 10.15 -3.70 12.97
CA LYS A 45 11.04 -2.63 12.45
C LYS A 45 11.86 -3.06 11.23
N ASP A 46 12.09 -4.35 11.08
CA ASP A 46 12.81 -4.98 9.99
C ASP A 46 11.87 -5.54 8.91
N ASN A 47 10.59 -5.15 8.92
CA ASN A 47 9.66 -5.51 7.86
C ASN A 47 10.11 -4.92 6.51
N ASP A 48 9.81 -5.65 5.44
CA ASP A 48 10.12 -5.26 4.07
C ASP A 48 8.87 -5.20 3.19
N VAL A 49 7.67 -5.25 3.77
CA VAL A 49 6.39 -5.29 3.06
C VAL A 49 5.57 -4.05 3.36
N PHE A 50 5.20 -3.35 2.30
CA PHE A 50 4.56 -2.04 2.36
C PHE A 50 3.29 -2.00 1.52
N LEU A 51 2.41 -1.08 1.89
CA LEU A 51 1.37 -0.56 1.04
C LEU A 51 1.95 0.61 0.24
N LEU A 52 1.92 0.50 -1.09
CA LEU A 52 2.31 1.55 -2.03
C LEU A 52 1.07 2.05 -2.76
N GLN A 53 0.72 3.33 -2.60
CA GLN A 53 -0.36 3.96 -3.36
C GLN A 53 0.21 4.90 -4.42
N LEU A 54 -0.33 4.83 -5.63
CA LEU A 54 0.04 5.70 -6.75
C LEU A 54 -1.00 6.82 -6.94
N ASN A 55 -0.61 7.89 -7.61
CA ASN A 55 -1.50 9.01 -7.95
C ASN A 55 -2.54 8.67 -9.04
N GLY A 56 -2.47 7.46 -9.62
CA GLY A 56 -3.37 6.99 -10.67
C GLY A 56 -3.10 5.53 -11.06
N PRO A 57 -3.80 5.04 -12.12
CA PRO A 57 -3.55 3.70 -12.65
C PRO A 57 -2.08 3.49 -13.01
N ILE A 58 -1.54 2.32 -12.69
CA ILE A 58 -0.14 2.03 -13.01
C ILE A 58 0.05 1.90 -14.52
N ILE A 59 0.98 2.69 -15.06
CA ILE A 59 1.43 2.57 -16.45
C ILE A 59 2.74 1.80 -16.54
N ARG A 60 3.11 1.38 -17.75
CA ARG A 60 4.29 0.54 -18.00
C ARG A 60 5.58 1.23 -17.53
N GLU A 61 5.69 2.53 -17.74
CA GLU A 61 6.84 3.36 -17.39
C GLU A 61 7.05 3.38 -15.88
N TRP A 62 5.98 3.61 -15.10
CA TRP A 62 6.04 3.60 -13.63
C TRP A 62 6.39 2.22 -13.09
N LYS A 63 5.81 1.16 -13.66
CA LYS A 63 6.13 -0.22 -13.29
C LYS A 63 7.61 -0.55 -13.51
N ASN A 64 8.19 -0.10 -14.62
CA ASN A 64 9.61 -0.29 -14.91
C ASN A 64 10.49 0.47 -13.91
N ILE A 65 10.18 1.74 -13.64
CA ILE A 65 10.92 2.56 -12.65
C ILE A 65 10.89 1.91 -11.27
N LEU A 66 9.72 1.46 -10.81
CA LEU A 66 9.56 0.76 -9.54
C LEU A 66 10.43 -0.51 -9.50
N LYS A 67 10.40 -1.31 -10.57
CA LYS A 67 11.20 -2.54 -10.68
C LYS A 67 12.71 -2.26 -10.65
N GLU A 68 13.17 -1.25 -11.39
CA GLU A 68 14.58 -0.84 -11.43
C GLU A 68 15.07 -0.35 -10.06
N LYS A 69 14.20 0.30 -9.30
CA LYS A 69 14.45 0.70 -7.90
C LYS A 69 14.29 -0.45 -6.90
N GLY A 70 14.09 -1.69 -7.37
CA GLY A 70 14.03 -2.88 -6.53
C GLY A 70 12.69 -3.12 -5.84
N VAL A 71 11.62 -2.42 -6.25
CA VAL A 71 10.26 -2.69 -5.76
C VAL A 71 9.73 -3.96 -6.40
N LYS A 72 9.29 -4.90 -5.57
CA LYS A 72 8.59 -6.11 -6.02
C LYS A 72 7.10 -5.96 -5.73
N ILE A 73 6.26 -5.98 -6.75
CA ILE A 73 4.80 -5.87 -6.58
C ILE A 73 4.22 -7.27 -6.41
N TYR A 74 3.50 -7.51 -5.30
CA TYR A 74 2.88 -8.79 -4.98
C TYR A 74 1.40 -8.85 -5.35
N ALA A 75 0.65 -7.82 -4.96
CA ALA A 75 -0.80 -7.81 -5.14
C ALA A 75 -1.31 -6.39 -5.41
N TYR A 76 -2.43 -6.33 -6.12
CA TYR A 76 -3.21 -5.11 -6.26
C TYR A 76 -4.18 -4.97 -5.07
N ILE A 77 -4.36 -3.74 -4.60
CA ILE A 77 -5.35 -3.32 -3.63
C ILE A 77 -6.17 -2.20 -4.29
N PRO A 78 -7.49 -2.12 -4.10
CA PRO A 78 -8.32 -1.06 -4.66
C PRO A 78 -7.74 0.34 -4.46
N GLU A 79 -8.11 1.27 -5.35
CA GLU A 79 -7.69 2.69 -5.31
C GLU A 79 -6.18 2.91 -5.55
N PHE A 80 -5.66 2.23 -6.58
CA PHE A 80 -4.26 2.32 -7.05
C PHE A 80 -3.23 1.99 -5.99
N ALA A 81 -3.62 1.14 -5.05
CA ALA A 81 -2.74 0.63 -4.01
C ALA A 81 -2.18 -0.73 -4.40
N TYR A 82 -1.01 -1.04 -3.88
CA TYR A 82 -0.29 -2.27 -4.16
C TYR A 82 0.38 -2.75 -2.89
N LEU A 83 0.33 -4.06 -2.68
CA LEU A 83 1.19 -4.72 -1.71
C LEU A 83 2.55 -4.95 -2.38
N VAL A 84 3.61 -4.42 -1.77
CA VAL A 84 4.94 -4.45 -2.37
C VAL A 84 5.99 -4.86 -1.35
N LYS A 85 7.08 -5.45 -1.83
CA LYS A 85 8.33 -5.55 -1.07
C LYS A 85 9.31 -4.48 -1.49
N ILE A 86 9.88 -3.81 -0.50
CA ILE A 86 10.87 -2.74 -0.65
C ILE A 86 11.96 -2.97 0.39
N GLU A 87 13.23 -2.87 0.00
CA GLU A 87 14.30 -2.82 0.99
C GLU A 87 14.19 -1.51 1.79
N PRO A 88 14.22 -1.54 3.14
CA PRO A 88 13.96 -0.35 3.96
C PRO A 88 14.79 0.90 3.58
N GLN A 89 16.03 0.68 3.16
CA GLN A 89 16.96 1.72 2.69
C GLN A 89 16.51 2.48 1.42
N LYS A 90 15.61 1.91 0.62
CA LYS A 90 15.11 2.49 -0.65
C LYS A 90 13.76 3.21 -0.51
N ILE A 91 13.11 3.10 0.66
CA ILE A 91 11.75 3.65 0.87
C ILE A 91 11.71 5.16 0.58
N GLU A 92 12.65 5.93 1.13
CA GLU A 92 12.66 7.38 0.95
C GLU A 92 12.91 7.77 -0.51
N GLU A 93 13.72 7.01 -1.25
CA GLU A 93 13.92 7.23 -2.68
C GLU A 93 12.61 7.01 -3.47
N ILE A 94 11.86 5.96 -3.14
CA ILE A 94 10.62 5.61 -3.84
C ILE A 94 9.48 6.58 -3.48
N LYS A 95 9.43 7.04 -2.21
CA LYS A 95 8.46 8.07 -1.78
C LYS A 95 8.60 9.38 -2.57
N ASN A 96 9.79 9.70 -3.06
CA ASN A 96 10.07 10.93 -3.81
C ASN A 96 9.72 10.85 -5.31
N LEU A 97 9.17 9.73 -5.78
CA LEU A 97 8.70 9.62 -7.16
C LEU A 97 7.38 10.39 -7.33
N ASP A 98 7.28 11.25 -8.35
CA ASP A 98 6.10 12.12 -8.58
C ASP A 98 4.77 11.38 -8.73
N PHE A 99 4.81 10.11 -9.14
CA PHE A 99 3.63 9.27 -9.31
C PHE A 99 3.29 8.44 -8.06
N VAL A 100 4.11 8.49 -7.02
CA VAL A 100 3.86 7.84 -5.73
C VAL A 100 3.08 8.81 -4.85
N ARG A 101 1.91 8.35 -4.39
CA ARG A 101 1.02 9.11 -3.50
C ARG A 101 1.40 8.91 -2.05
N TRP A 102 1.68 7.67 -1.68
CA TRP A 102 1.94 7.29 -0.29
C TRP A 102 2.62 5.92 -0.18
N ILE A 103 3.42 5.75 0.86
CA ILE A 103 3.98 4.45 1.29
C ILE A 103 3.85 4.35 2.81
N GLY A 104 3.35 3.21 3.28
CA GLY A 104 3.36 2.86 4.70
C GLY A 104 3.47 1.36 4.94
N ASP A 105 3.80 0.99 6.17
CA ASP A 105 3.97 -0.40 6.58
C ASP A 105 2.70 -1.21 6.34
N TYR A 106 2.85 -2.44 5.84
CA TYR A 106 1.75 -3.39 5.82
C TYR A 106 1.65 -4.12 7.16
N HIS A 107 0.84 -3.57 8.07
CA HIS A 107 0.67 -4.10 9.41
C HIS A 107 -0.11 -5.43 9.45
N PRO A 108 0.25 -6.38 10.34
CA PRO A 108 -0.56 -7.57 10.60
C PRO A 108 -2.04 -7.27 10.88
N TYR A 109 -2.34 -6.12 11.49
CA TYR A 109 -3.69 -5.62 11.72
C TYR A 109 -4.58 -5.63 10.46
N TYR A 110 -4.00 -5.36 9.29
CA TYR A 110 -4.72 -5.28 8.02
C TYR A 110 -5.16 -6.62 7.45
N LYS A 111 -4.60 -7.74 7.94
CA LYS A 111 -4.94 -9.10 7.51
C LYS A 111 -6.13 -9.70 8.25
N ILE A 112 -6.60 -9.03 9.30
CA ILE A 112 -7.65 -9.56 10.15
C ILE A 112 -8.97 -9.51 9.38
N HIS A 113 -9.54 -10.67 9.07
CA HIS A 113 -10.85 -10.74 8.46
C HIS A 113 -11.93 -10.24 9.45
N PRO A 114 -12.96 -9.48 9.01
CA PRO A 114 -14.00 -8.94 9.90
C PRO A 114 -14.72 -10.00 10.76
N GLU A 115 -14.81 -11.25 10.29
CA GLU A 115 -15.41 -12.33 11.08
C GLU A 115 -14.58 -12.75 12.30
N CYS A 116 -13.25 -12.60 12.25
CA CYS A 116 -12.38 -12.90 13.38
C CYS A 116 -12.63 -11.96 14.56
N GLU A 117 -13.01 -10.70 14.30
CA GLU A 117 -13.36 -9.75 15.37
C GLU A 117 -14.69 -10.13 16.03
N LYS A 118 -15.70 -10.51 15.25
CA LYS A 118 -16.99 -10.97 15.77
C LYS A 118 -16.80 -12.16 16.71
N ILE A 119 -15.93 -13.11 16.36
CA ILE A 119 -15.65 -14.27 17.20
C ILE A 119 -14.99 -13.85 18.52
N LYS A 120 -14.02 -12.93 18.49
CA LYS A 120 -13.40 -12.38 19.72
C LYS A 120 -14.42 -11.69 20.62
N GLU A 121 -15.31 -10.88 20.05
CA GLU A 121 -16.34 -10.15 20.80
C GLU A 121 -17.35 -11.11 21.45
N VAL A 122 -17.77 -12.14 20.71
CA VAL A 122 -18.76 -13.13 21.16
C VAL A 122 -18.19 -14.10 22.19
N GLN A 123 -16.96 -14.60 21.99
CA GLN A 123 -16.40 -15.66 22.83
C GLN A 123 -15.59 -15.14 24.01
N LYS A 124 -15.20 -13.85 24.03
CA LYS A 124 -14.29 -13.21 25.03
C LYS A 124 -13.02 -14.03 25.32
N THR A 125 -12.65 -14.94 24.43
CA THR A 125 -11.52 -15.86 24.54
C THR A 125 -10.86 -15.97 23.16
N GLY A 126 -9.52 -15.94 23.10
CA GLY A 126 -8.74 -15.99 21.86
C GLY A 126 -7.63 -14.94 21.76
N ILE A 127 -6.46 -15.34 21.29
CA ILE A 127 -5.28 -14.47 21.08
C ILE A 127 -5.14 -14.24 19.56
N LEU A 128 -5.00 -12.99 19.14
CA LEU A 128 -4.56 -12.71 17.76
C LEU A 128 -3.04 -12.83 17.76
N THR A 129 -2.51 -13.78 16.99
CA THR A 129 -1.08 -13.93 16.78
C THR A 129 -0.67 -13.20 15.51
N LYS A 130 0.50 -12.55 15.52
CA LYS A 130 1.09 -11.99 14.31
C LYS A 130 1.36 -13.12 13.33
N ASP A 131 0.69 -13.09 12.18
CA ASP A 131 1.05 -13.93 11.04
C ASP A 131 1.55 -13.04 9.90
N TYR A 132 2.84 -13.15 9.62
CA TYR A 132 3.50 -12.42 8.54
C TYR A 132 3.18 -13.02 7.17
N GLY A 133 2.52 -14.19 7.09
CA GLY A 133 1.76 -14.64 5.91
C GLY A 133 2.56 -14.80 4.62
N PHE A 134 3.89 -14.92 4.69
CA PHE A 134 4.73 -15.26 3.54
C PHE A 134 5.82 -16.24 3.98
N LYS A 135 5.42 -17.48 4.27
CA LYS A 135 6.22 -18.63 3.85
C LYS A 135 5.84 -18.89 2.39
N GLU A 136 6.76 -19.36 1.57
CA GLU A 136 6.48 -19.82 0.19
C GLU A 136 5.46 -20.97 0.21
N ILE A 137 4.19 -20.66 0.45
CA ILE A 137 3.10 -21.62 0.58
C ILE A 137 2.23 -21.42 -0.65
N TYR A 138 2.20 -22.45 -1.50
CA TYR A 138 1.17 -22.63 -2.51
C TYR A 138 -0.17 -22.82 -1.77
N ASP A 139 -0.92 -21.74 -1.57
CA ASP A 139 -2.26 -21.77 -0.95
C ASP A 139 -3.32 -21.82 -2.08
N PRO A 140 -4.02 -22.96 -2.24
CA PRO A 140 -4.97 -23.15 -3.33
C PRO A 140 -6.27 -22.33 -3.22
N LEU A 141 -6.45 -21.52 -2.16
CA LEU A 141 -7.63 -20.65 -1.98
C LEU A 141 -7.41 -19.20 -2.44
N TYR A 142 -6.20 -18.82 -2.83
CA TYR A 142 -5.93 -17.54 -3.47
C TYR A 142 -6.10 -17.67 -5.00
N ILE A 143 -6.85 -16.75 -5.60
CA ILE A 143 -6.99 -16.64 -7.06
C ILE A 143 -5.57 -16.53 -7.65
N ASN A 144 -5.17 -17.58 -8.36
CA ASN A 144 -3.91 -17.72 -9.09
C ASN A 144 -3.54 -16.41 -9.81
N LEU A 145 -2.57 -15.67 -9.25
CA LEU A 145 -1.71 -14.83 -10.08
C LEU A 145 -0.68 -15.78 -10.71
N PRO A 146 -0.66 -15.92 -12.05
CA PRO A 146 0.15 -16.93 -12.70
C PRO A 146 1.64 -16.75 -12.37
N ASP A 147 2.28 -17.89 -12.12
CA ASP A 147 3.71 -18.08 -11.88
C ASP A 147 4.60 -17.07 -12.63
N LEU A 148 5.20 -16.13 -11.92
CA LEU A 148 6.35 -15.37 -12.41
C LEU A 148 7.62 -16.08 -11.98
N LYS A 149 7.88 -17.24 -12.60
CA LYS A 149 9.24 -17.78 -12.71
C LYS A 149 10.01 -16.86 -13.66
N SER A 150 11.13 -16.32 -13.19
CA SER A 150 12.26 -15.99 -14.06
C SER A 150 13.12 -17.24 -14.22
#